data_AF-A0A8J1YZD4-F1
#
_entry.id   AF-A0A8J1YZD4-F1
#
_cell.length_a   1.000
_cell.length_b   1.000
_cell.length_c   1.000
_cell.angle_alpha   90.00
_cell.angle_beta   90.00
_cell.angle_gamma   90.00
#
_symmetry.space_group_name_H-M   'P 1'
#
loop_
_entity.id
_entity.type
_entity.pdbx_description
1 polymer ?
#
loop_
_entity_poly.entity_id
_entity_poly.type
_entity_poly.pdbx_seq_one_letter_code
_entity_poly.pdbx_strand_id
1 'polypeptide(L)'
;MASPTKDDGKAVARAMNNLQAFAMLGPGILTNTMSYGVAPETGQDSELPDASPTKEEEPPEVTKAADNLPVMKPGPAVSRDQLLELLKELDSYKPTAKEVTKLGAQLIKEGSSKLSFIQAWEKIEALGLPPDPFDKHNLSEARFQELLSQYVNDDEVCNKANAIMQKMHEPVLDANRSKKDLSPEQVVQIHKHMIDVLKDTITEFSALPRERRHKFSAKQTETVSELLVSMSVERKFGANSDDVEAGLMKYEYLMNSEQGGGQFAELTQQLQGYMSVLISHARPRLTAENFRGLLAELARQNKKMKSNMSEMYAAWSGGKKSLLDCYRTFEGLTQEIHEAAAQFEQISPVEMREHYDLYKDAYPDMSKLWEQSEQELQTMMTMAAVQGSWGPGGMPQMPPAAMAKPGSSQRSLKVCKMKAADVINMQEMMVSELQKLIQALSQTLRDCAGVVQFKDQLLVGLVQGMASTSVDKKFQVSADEMALAGFIHAAQLGQSERFMQSTMQQQQLLMSIPVLMENPEQGCSLM
;
A
#
# COMPACT_ATOMS: atom_id res chain seq x y z
N MET A 1 -15.71 -6.40 41.86
CA MET A 1 -15.63 -6.58 40.40
C MET A 1 -16.61 -5.59 39.79
N ALA A 2 -16.10 -4.47 39.28
CA ALA A 2 -16.93 -3.45 38.64
C ALA A 2 -17.12 -3.85 37.18
N SER A 3 -18.38 -3.95 36.75
CA SER A 3 -18.73 -4.20 35.35
C SER A 3 -18.32 -2.98 34.49
N PRO A 4 -17.74 -3.18 33.29
CA PRO A 4 -17.44 -2.07 32.39
C PRO A 4 -18.74 -1.36 32.02
N THR A 5 -18.68 -0.03 32.01
CA THR A 5 -19.85 0.81 31.78
C THR A 5 -20.13 0.95 30.29
N LYS A 6 -21.37 1.28 29.91
CA LYS A 6 -21.78 1.49 28.51
C LYS A 6 -20.94 2.55 27.77
N ASP A 7 -20.23 3.42 28.48
CA ASP A 7 -19.37 4.45 27.90
C ASP A 7 -18.00 3.89 27.46
N ASP A 8 -17.50 2.82 28.08
CA ASP A 8 -16.23 2.19 27.71
C ASP A 8 -16.34 1.52 26.31
N GLY A 9 -17.50 0.96 25.97
CA GLY A 9 -17.77 0.39 24.65
C GLY A 9 -17.89 1.43 23.52
N LYS A 10 -18.35 2.65 23.84
CA LYS A 10 -18.45 3.75 22.86
C LYS A 10 -17.07 4.35 22.56
N ALA A 11 -16.20 4.47 23.56
CA ALA A 11 -14.83 4.94 23.37
C ALA A 11 -14.01 3.98 22.50
N VAL A 12 -14.14 2.67 22.71
CA VAL A 12 -13.47 1.64 21.91
C VAL A 12 -13.99 1.60 20.47
N ALA A 13 -15.31 1.67 20.25
CA ALA A 13 -15.89 1.74 18.90
C ALA A 13 -15.47 3.03 18.15
N ARG A 14 -15.36 4.16 18.85
CA ARG A 14 -14.85 5.43 18.28
C ARG A 14 -13.37 5.34 17.92
N ALA A 15 -12.55 4.70 18.75
CA ALA A 15 -11.13 4.46 18.47
C ALA A 15 -10.93 3.51 17.28
N MET A 16 -11.74 2.45 17.15
CA MET A 16 -11.67 1.51 16.03
C MET A 16 -12.11 2.13 14.70
N ASN A 17 -13.18 2.95 14.69
CA ASN A 17 -13.60 3.68 13.49
C ASN A 17 -12.55 4.72 13.06
N ASN A 18 -11.89 5.40 14.02
CA ASN A 18 -10.79 6.30 13.71
C ASN A 18 -9.60 5.54 13.08
N LEU A 19 -9.21 4.40 13.64
CA LEU A 19 -8.14 3.53 13.11
C LEU A 19 -8.42 3.00 11.70
N GLN A 20 -9.68 2.69 11.37
CA GLN A 20 -10.08 2.21 10.05
C GLN A 20 -10.09 3.33 8.99
N ALA A 21 -10.40 4.57 9.38
CA ALA A 21 -10.27 5.74 8.52
C ALA A 21 -8.82 6.09 8.19
N PHE A 22 -7.87 5.83 9.10
CA PHE A 22 -6.44 6.07 8.86
C PHE A 22 -5.77 5.06 7.89
N ALA A 23 -6.37 3.88 7.68
CA ALA A 23 -5.78 2.81 6.86
C ALA A 23 -6.03 2.94 5.35
N MET A 24 -6.85 3.91 4.88
CA MET A 24 -7.27 4.05 3.48
C MET A 24 -6.49 5.13 2.68
N LEU A 25 -5.38 5.62 3.19
CA LEU A 25 -4.69 6.79 2.63
C LEU A 25 -3.68 6.43 1.53
N GLY A 26 -3.81 7.11 0.37
CA GLY A 26 -2.82 7.13 -0.71
C GLY A 26 -2.70 8.54 -1.33
N PRO A 27 -1.58 8.86 -2.03
CA PRO A 27 -1.19 10.23 -2.35
C PRO A 27 -1.95 10.87 -3.55
N GLY A 28 -2.55 12.03 -3.27
CA GLY A 28 -3.03 13.13 -4.14
C GLY A 28 -3.74 12.89 -5.49
N ILE A 29 -4.89 13.57 -5.63
CA ILE A 29 -5.75 13.97 -6.78
C ILE A 29 -6.07 12.91 -7.84
N LEU A 30 -5.11 12.11 -8.29
CA LEU A 30 -5.42 10.78 -8.82
C LEU A 30 -5.92 9.83 -7.73
N THR A 31 -5.80 10.15 -6.44
CA THR A 31 -6.38 9.37 -5.33
C THR A 31 -7.70 9.89 -4.76
N ASN A 32 -8.06 11.16 -4.96
CA ASN A 32 -9.40 11.64 -4.56
C ASN A 32 -10.53 10.96 -5.35
N THR A 33 -10.20 10.44 -6.52
CA THR A 33 -11.07 9.58 -7.33
C THR A 33 -11.04 8.10 -6.95
N MET A 34 -10.13 7.68 -6.06
CA MET A 34 -9.82 6.26 -5.79
C MET A 34 -10.02 5.80 -4.33
N SER A 35 -10.53 6.67 -3.45
CA SER A 35 -10.80 6.35 -2.05
C SER A 35 -12.29 6.42 -1.73
N TYR A 36 -13.09 5.51 -2.30
CA TYR A 36 -14.48 5.31 -1.88
C TYR A 36 -14.66 3.92 -1.28
N GLY A 37 -14.52 3.87 0.05
CA GLY A 37 -14.90 2.75 0.90
C GLY A 37 -16.21 3.06 1.61
N VAL A 38 -17.14 2.09 1.62
CA VAL A 38 -18.48 2.19 2.20
C VAL A 38 -18.42 2.39 3.72
N ALA A 39 -19.00 3.49 4.21
CA ALA A 39 -19.40 3.64 5.61
C ALA A 39 -20.94 3.63 5.73
N PRO A 40 -21.54 2.89 6.68
CA PRO A 40 -22.99 2.85 6.84
C PRO A 40 -23.52 4.14 7.49
N GLU A 41 -24.49 4.78 6.83
CA GLU A 41 -25.20 5.95 7.35
C GLU A 41 -26.09 5.58 8.55
N THR A 42 -25.91 6.27 9.69
CA THR A 42 -26.92 6.33 10.76
C THR A 42 -27.52 7.73 10.79
N GLY A 43 -28.85 7.79 10.64
CA GLY A 43 -29.63 9.01 10.42
C GLY A 43 -29.54 10.07 11.53
N GLN A 44 -29.68 11.32 11.09
CA GLN A 44 -29.88 12.52 11.90
C GLN A 44 -31.37 12.91 11.90
N ASP A 45 -31.90 13.19 13.09
CA ASP A 45 -33.07 14.04 13.27
C ASP A 45 -32.62 15.44 13.71
N SER A 46 -33.34 16.44 13.19
CA SER A 46 -33.09 17.87 13.31
C SER A 46 -33.87 18.50 14.48
N GLU A 47 -33.35 19.59 15.06
CA GLU A 47 -34.12 20.76 15.52
C GLU A 47 -33.19 21.95 15.87
N LEU A 48 -33.64 23.16 15.52
CA LEU A 48 -33.08 24.52 15.73
C LEU A 48 -34.15 25.36 16.48
N PRO A 49 -33.96 26.65 16.89
CA PRO A 49 -32.77 27.49 17.10
C PRO A 49 -32.82 28.32 18.44
N ASP A 50 -31.81 29.17 18.73
CA ASP A 50 -31.92 30.65 18.73
C ASP A 50 -30.91 31.39 19.67
N ALA A 51 -30.60 32.63 19.24
CA ALA A 51 -30.06 33.81 19.96
C ALA A 51 -28.54 34.07 20.09
N SER A 52 -28.07 35.06 19.31
CA SER A 52 -26.86 35.88 19.50
C SER A 52 -27.02 36.90 20.65
N PRO A 53 -25.94 37.52 21.21
CA PRO A 53 -25.47 38.79 20.65
C PRO A 53 -23.95 39.11 20.74
N THR A 54 -23.45 39.69 19.64
CA THR A 54 -22.53 40.84 19.41
C THR A 54 -21.45 41.36 20.40
N LYS A 55 -20.33 41.77 19.77
CA LYS A 55 -19.23 42.74 20.11
C LYS A 55 -17.96 42.11 20.71
N GLU A 56 -16.73 42.51 20.37
CA GLU A 56 -16.18 43.84 20.05
C GLU A 56 -14.82 43.71 19.28
N GLU A 57 -14.51 44.67 18.40
CA GLU A 57 -13.24 44.81 17.67
C GLU A 57 -12.14 45.44 18.53
N GLU A 58 -10.89 44.98 18.40
CA GLU A 58 -9.67 45.82 18.43
C GLU A 58 -8.49 45.10 17.72
N PRO A 59 -7.74 45.76 16.80
CA PRO A 59 -6.43 45.32 16.32
C PRO A 59 -5.31 46.26 16.85
N PRO A 60 -4.02 46.10 16.50
CA PRO A 60 -3.27 44.95 15.96
C PRO A 60 -1.96 44.67 16.77
N GLU A 61 -1.30 43.53 16.55
CA GLU A 61 0.15 43.48 16.74
C GLU A 61 0.84 42.59 15.71
N VAL A 62 1.68 43.23 14.89
CA VAL A 62 2.51 42.61 13.85
C VAL A 62 3.82 42.19 14.49
N THR A 63 3.96 40.92 14.83
CA THR A 63 5.26 40.32 15.14
C THR A 63 5.75 39.49 13.97
N LYS A 64 6.76 40.02 13.27
CA LYS A 64 7.63 39.26 12.37
C LYS A 64 8.45 38.26 13.19
N ALA A 65 8.03 37.00 13.22
CA ALA A 65 8.83 35.89 13.71
C ALA A 65 8.40 34.60 12.99
N ALA A 66 8.95 34.35 11.81
CA ALA A 66 8.92 33.03 11.19
C ALA A 66 10.21 32.90 10.39
N ASP A 67 11.16 32.12 10.89
CA ASP A 67 12.20 31.47 10.07
C ASP A 67 13.07 30.44 10.83
N ASN A 68 12.76 30.08 12.08
CA ASN A 68 13.47 29.00 12.79
C ASN A 68 12.52 28.12 13.61
N LEU A 69 11.63 27.40 12.95
CA LEU A 69 10.98 26.25 13.58
C LEU A 69 11.94 25.05 13.53
N PRO A 70 12.10 24.30 14.64
CA PRO A 70 12.98 23.14 14.66
C PRO A 70 12.45 22.06 13.71
N VAL A 71 13.28 21.69 12.72
CA VAL A 71 13.04 20.52 11.87
C VAL A 71 12.80 19.31 12.76
N MET A 72 11.70 18.59 12.54
CA MET A 72 11.40 17.34 13.24
C MET A 72 12.49 16.33 12.90
N LYS A 73 13.49 16.20 13.77
CA LYS A 73 14.56 15.21 13.57
C LYS A 73 13.94 13.80 13.68
N PRO A 74 14.39 12.84 12.86
CA PRO A 74 14.04 11.44 13.06
C PRO A 74 14.55 11.01 14.45
N GLY A 75 13.62 10.88 15.40
CA GLY A 75 13.89 10.64 16.82
C GLY A 75 12.65 10.09 17.53
N PRO A 76 12.82 9.49 18.72
CA PRO A 76 11.88 8.47 19.24
C PRO A 76 10.57 9.00 19.85
N ALA A 77 10.31 10.30 19.92
CA ALA A 77 9.00 10.80 20.33
C ALA A 77 8.74 12.19 19.77
N VAL A 78 7.77 12.30 18.87
CA VAL A 78 7.16 13.59 18.53
C VAL A 78 6.21 13.93 19.66
N SER A 79 6.42 15.09 20.29
CA SER A 79 5.53 15.56 21.34
C SER A 79 4.15 15.92 20.79
N ARG A 80 3.13 15.84 21.65
CA ARG A 80 1.76 16.26 21.37
C ARG A 80 1.70 17.63 20.68
N ASP A 81 2.42 18.61 21.23
CA ASP A 81 2.40 20.00 20.74
C ASP A 81 3.04 20.14 19.36
N GLN A 82 4.10 19.37 19.07
CA GLN A 82 4.68 19.32 17.73
C GLN A 82 3.73 18.72 16.70
N LEU A 83 2.98 17.67 17.07
CA LEU A 83 1.98 17.07 16.20
C LEU A 83 0.82 18.04 15.94
N LEU A 84 0.36 18.79 16.96
CA LEU A 84 -0.68 19.80 16.80
C LEU A 84 -0.24 20.97 15.90
N GLU A 85 1.02 21.40 15.99
CA GLU A 85 1.54 22.44 15.08
C GLU A 85 1.66 21.92 13.65
N LEU A 86 2.09 20.65 13.45
CA LEU A 86 2.08 20.02 12.13
C LEU A 86 0.66 19.94 11.54
N LEU A 87 -0.33 19.53 12.34
CA LEU A 87 -1.73 19.49 11.93
C LEU A 87 -2.24 20.89 11.55
N LYS A 88 -1.84 21.92 12.28
CA LYS A 88 -2.18 23.32 11.95
C LYS A 88 -1.51 23.80 10.67
N GLU A 89 -0.25 23.41 10.42
CA GLU A 89 0.43 23.65 9.14
C GLU A 89 -0.31 22.96 7.98
N LEU A 90 -0.74 21.70 8.16
CA LEU A 90 -1.54 20.95 7.19
C LEU A 90 -2.92 21.57 6.93
N ASP A 91 -3.61 22.05 7.97
CA ASP A 91 -4.91 22.73 7.84
C ASP A 91 -4.79 24.05 7.08
N SER A 92 -3.65 24.73 7.25
CA SER A 92 -3.33 25.98 6.56
C SER A 92 -2.76 25.76 5.15
N TYR A 93 -2.29 24.55 4.85
CA TYR A 93 -1.74 24.17 3.56
C TYR A 93 -2.87 24.09 2.54
N LYS A 94 -2.98 25.13 1.70
CA LYS A 94 -3.99 25.18 0.65
C LYS A 94 -3.74 24.07 -0.37
N PRO A 95 -4.79 23.38 -0.85
CA PRO A 95 -4.62 22.34 -1.86
C PRO A 95 -3.94 22.91 -3.11
N THR A 96 -2.70 22.49 -3.34
CA THR A 96 -1.90 22.84 -4.54
C THR A 96 -2.62 22.42 -5.83
N ALA A 97 -3.44 21.37 -5.75
CA ALA A 97 -4.40 20.91 -6.73
C ALA A 97 -5.09 22.04 -7.49
N LYS A 98 -5.71 22.99 -6.77
CA LYS A 98 -6.55 24.02 -7.40
C LYS A 98 -5.72 24.94 -8.28
N GLU A 99 -4.56 25.33 -7.79
CA GLU A 99 -3.66 26.24 -8.50
C GLU A 99 -3.02 25.54 -9.70
N VAL A 100 -2.74 24.24 -9.59
CA VAL A 100 -2.24 23.40 -10.69
C VAL A 100 -3.31 23.22 -11.77
N THR A 101 -4.55 22.94 -11.41
CA THR A 101 -5.68 22.87 -12.36
C THR A 101 -5.91 24.21 -13.06
N LYS A 102 -5.90 25.33 -12.32
CA LYS A 102 -5.99 26.67 -12.91
C LYS A 102 -4.85 26.95 -13.89
N LEU A 103 -3.61 26.58 -13.52
CA LEU A 103 -2.44 26.70 -14.39
C LEU A 103 -2.63 25.88 -15.67
N GLY A 104 -3.12 24.63 -15.57
CA GLY A 104 -3.42 23.79 -16.72
C GLY A 104 -4.42 24.44 -17.67
N ALA A 105 -5.54 24.93 -17.15
CA ALA A 105 -6.57 25.62 -17.92
C ALA A 105 -6.03 26.90 -18.59
N GLN A 106 -5.21 27.68 -17.88
CA GLN A 106 -4.56 28.87 -18.42
C GLN A 106 -3.64 28.51 -19.59
N LEU A 107 -2.77 27.51 -19.42
CA LEU A 107 -1.81 27.09 -20.44
C LEU A 107 -2.51 26.56 -21.70
N ILE A 108 -3.64 25.87 -21.55
CA ILE A 108 -4.47 25.42 -22.67
C ILE A 108 -5.09 26.62 -23.40
N LYS A 109 -5.65 27.58 -22.66
CA LYS A 109 -6.25 28.80 -23.23
C LYS A 109 -5.24 29.66 -23.99
N GLU A 110 -3.99 29.69 -23.52
CA GLU A 110 -2.88 30.37 -24.18
C GLU A 110 -2.38 29.63 -25.43
N GLY A 111 -2.94 28.47 -25.75
CA GLY A 111 -2.55 27.67 -26.92
C GLY A 111 -1.18 27.01 -26.77
N SER A 112 -0.70 26.83 -25.53
CA SER A 112 0.56 26.12 -25.28
C SER A 112 0.49 24.73 -25.89
N SER A 113 1.58 24.26 -26.49
CA SER A 113 1.71 22.90 -27.03
C SER A 113 1.92 21.86 -25.91
N LYS A 114 2.19 20.60 -26.27
CA LYS A 114 2.60 19.54 -25.32
C LYS A 114 3.83 20.05 -24.55
N LEU A 115 3.72 20.13 -23.23
CA LEU A 115 4.84 20.48 -22.36
C LEU A 115 5.70 19.25 -22.09
N SER A 116 7.01 19.47 -21.96
CA SER A 116 7.92 18.49 -21.36
C SER A 116 7.75 18.47 -19.83
N PHE A 117 8.21 17.42 -19.17
CA PHE A 117 8.23 17.31 -17.71
C PHE A 117 8.94 18.51 -17.06
N ILE A 118 10.11 18.87 -17.58
CA ILE A 118 10.89 20.01 -17.07
C ILE A 118 10.14 21.32 -17.25
N GLN A 119 9.52 21.54 -18.40
CA GLN A 119 8.75 22.77 -18.65
C GLN A 119 7.54 22.86 -17.73
N ALA A 120 6.82 21.75 -17.53
CA ALA A 120 5.70 21.70 -16.60
C ALA A 120 6.15 21.99 -15.16
N TRP A 121 7.29 21.45 -14.73
CA TRP A 121 7.89 21.77 -13.44
C TRP A 121 8.25 23.25 -13.29
N GLU A 122 8.92 23.85 -14.28
CA GLU A 122 9.26 25.29 -14.26
C GLU A 122 8.00 26.16 -14.15
N LYS A 123 6.89 25.75 -14.79
CA LYS A 123 5.60 26.44 -14.67
C LYS A 123 4.99 26.32 -13.28
N ILE A 124 5.11 25.16 -12.63
CA ILE A 124 4.64 24.94 -11.26
C ILE A 124 5.50 25.70 -10.26
N GLU A 125 6.82 25.69 -10.41
CA GLU A 125 7.75 26.43 -9.55
C GLU A 125 7.45 27.94 -9.59
N ALA A 126 7.12 28.48 -10.77
CA ALA A 126 6.75 29.88 -10.95
C ALA A 126 5.46 30.29 -10.19
N LEU A 127 4.62 29.35 -9.75
CA LEU A 127 3.46 29.65 -8.90
C LEU A 127 3.86 29.99 -7.46
N GLY A 128 5.10 29.68 -7.03
CA GLY A 128 5.55 29.93 -5.66
C GLY A 128 4.72 29.21 -4.61
N LEU A 129 4.26 27.99 -4.92
CA LEU A 129 3.46 27.19 -4.00
C LEU A 129 4.24 26.93 -2.70
N PRO A 130 3.57 26.95 -1.53
CA PRO A 130 4.23 26.62 -0.27
C PRO A 130 4.79 25.20 -0.32
N PRO A 131 5.94 24.93 0.33
CA PRO A 131 6.47 23.58 0.41
C PRO A 131 5.47 22.68 1.15
N ASP A 132 5.41 21.42 0.72
CA ASP A 132 4.59 20.42 1.39
C ASP A 132 5.03 20.25 2.86
N PRO A 133 4.11 20.27 3.84
CA PRO A 133 4.48 20.14 5.25
C PRO A 133 5.25 18.85 5.56
N PHE A 134 4.94 17.74 4.90
CA PHE A 134 5.66 16.49 5.10
C PHE A 134 7.09 16.56 4.56
N ASP A 135 7.27 17.12 3.36
CA ASP A 135 8.62 17.37 2.80
C ASP A 135 9.42 18.32 3.72
N LYS A 136 8.81 19.39 4.22
CA LYS A 136 9.43 20.37 5.13
C LYS A 136 9.93 19.73 6.42
N HIS A 137 9.20 18.76 6.96
CA HIS A 137 9.52 18.07 8.21
C HIS A 137 10.24 16.73 8.01
N ASN A 138 10.59 16.36 6.76
CA ASN A 138 11.12 15.04 6.39
C ASN A 138 10.29 13.89 6.97
N LEU A 139 8.97 14.05 6.96
CA LEU A 139 8.04 13.09 7.53
C LEU A 139 7.42 12.27 6.39
N SER A 140 7.43 10.95 6.49
CA SER A 140 6.63 10.13 5.58
C SER A 140 5.18 10.08 6.04
N GLU A 141 4.24 9.88 5.12
CA GLU A 141 2.83 9.71 5.44
C GLU A 141 2.58 8.52 6.39
N ALA A 142 3.26 7.39 6.14
CA ALA A 142 3.22 6.23 7.05
C ALA A 142 3.70 6.59 8.46
N ARG A 143 4.80 7.35 8.58
CA ARG A 143 5.27 7.80 9.88
C ARG A 143 4.28 8.76 10.52
N PHE A 144 3.63 9.64 9.75
CA PHE A 144 2.58 10.51 10.26
C PHE A 144 1.38 9.72 10.80
N GLN A 145 0.94 8.66 10.12
CA GLN A 145 -0.11 7.76 10.63
C GLN A 145 0.30 7.05 11.93
N GLU A 146 1.55 6.58 12.02
CA GLU A 146 2.09 6.02 13.27
C GLU A 146 2.13 7.05 14.40
N LEU A 147 2.35 8.33 14.10
CA LEU A 147 2.30 9.40 15.09
C LEU A 147 0.86 9.63 15.55
N LEU A 148 -0.11 9.66 14.63
CA LEU A 148 -1.52 9.84 14.97
C LEU A 148 -2.04 8.68 15.84
N SER A 149 -1.64 7.44 15.56
CA SER A 149 -2.09 6.28 16.34
C SER A 149 -1.62 6.30 17.80
N GLN A 150 -0.51 6.97 18.10
CA GLN A 150 -0.03 7.19 19.48
C GLN A 150 -0.94 8.12 20.29
N TYR A 151 -1.73 8.96 19.62
CA TYR A 151 -2.62 9.95 20.23
C TYR A 151 -4.11 9.66 19.94
N VAL A 152 -4.48 8.40 19.69
CA VAL A 152 -5.89 8.01 19.40
C VAL A 152 -6.89 8.35 20.52
N ASN A 153 -6.40 8.55 21.75
CA ASN A 153 -7.20 8.95 22.91
C ASN A 153 -7.19 10.47 23.16
N ASP A 154 -6.53 11.26 22.31
CA ASP A 154 -6.49 12.72 22.42
C ASP A 154 -7.54 13.34 21.49
N ASP A 155 -8.66 13.76 22.07
CA ASP A 155 -9.79 14.31 21.32
C ASP A 155 -9.38 15.51 20.44
N GLU A 156 -8.43 16.35 20.88
CA GLU A 156 -8.01 17.51 20.09
C GLU A 156 -7.23 17.09 18.85
N VAL A 157 -6.27 16.18 19.01
CA VAL A 157 -5.48 15.63 17.89
C VAL A 157 -6.39 14.91 16.90
N CYS A 158 -7.27 14.04 17.39
CA CYS A 158 -8.22 13.30 16.54
C CYS A 158 -9.17 14.24 15.80
N ASN A 159 -9.75 15.23 16.48
CA ASN A 159 -10.68 16.16 15.83
C ASN A 159 -9.99 16.99 14.74
N LYS A 160 -8.76 17.47 14.99
CA LYS A 160 -7.99 18.21 13.98
C LYS A 160 -7.59 17.33 12.79
N ALA A 161 -7.09 16.13 13.05
CA ALA A 161 -6.74 15.18 11.99
C ALA A 161 -7.96 14.86 11.12
N ASN A 162 -9.11 14.55 11.74
CA ASN A 162 -10.36 14.28 11.03
C ASN A 162 -10.84 15.50 10.22
N ALA A 163 -10.75 16.71 10.77
CA ALA A 163 -11.15 17.92 10.05
C ALA A 163 -10.28 18.17 8.81
N ILE A 164 -8.98 17.91 8.89
CA ILE A 164 -8.06 18.04 7.75
C ILE A 164 -8.40 16.99 6.68
N MET A 165 -8.62 15.74 7.09
CA MET A 165 -9.02 14.67 6.16
C MET A 165 -10.32 14.97 5.43
N GLN A 166 -11.33 15.44 6.17
CA GLN A 166 -12.60 15.86 5.58
C GLN A 166 -12.42 16.97 4.55
N LYS A 167 -11.58 17.99 4.84
CA LYS A 167 -11.28 19.07 3.91
C LYS A 167 -10.47 18.62 2.69
N MET A 168 -9.58 17.64 2.85
CA MET A 168 -8.80 17.08 1.73
C MET A 168 -9.67 16.26 0.76
N HIS A 169 -10.73 15.65 1.27
CA HIS A 169 -11.69 14.88 0.48
C HIS A 169 -12.91 15.68 0.04
N GLU A 170 -13.09 16.91 0.55
CA GLU A 170 -14.14 17.78 0.06
C GLU A 170 -13.85 18.11 -1.40
N PRO A 171 -14.68 17.63 -2.34
CA PRO A 171 -14.42 17.81 -3.75
C PRO A 171 -14.36 19.30 -4.02
N VAL A 172 -13.30 19.72 -4.69
CA VAL A 172 -13.12 21.11 -5.07
C VAL A 172 -14.03 21.39 -6.25
N LEU A 173 -15.31 21.50 -5.98
CA LEU A 173 -16.28 21.80 -7.01
C LEU A 173 -16.33 23.31 -7.15
N ASP A 174 -15.90 23.83 -8.29
CA ASP A 174 -16.27 25.18 -8.68
C ASP A 174 -17.79 25.22 -8.90
N ALA A 175 -18.52 25.67 -7.87
CA ALA A 175 -19.97 25.76 -7.87
C ALA A 175 -20.53 26.61 -9.03
N ASN A 176 -19.69 27.44 -9.67
CA ASN A 176 -20.09 28.32 -10.75
C ASN A 176 -19.91 27.72 -12.16
N ARG A 177 -19.32 26.52 -12.29
CA ARG A 177 -19.11 25.88 -13.60
C ARG A 177 -20.15 24.81 -13.87
N SER A 178 -20.77 24.86 -15.06
CA SER A 178 -21.60 23.75 -15.54
C SER A 178 -20.72 22.52 -15.78
N LYS A 179 -20.87 21.51 -14.92
CA LYS A 179 -20.14 20.24 -15.06
C LYS A 179 -20.52 19.56 -16.38
N LYS A 180 -19.52 19.04 -17.07
CA LYS A 180 -19.74 18.19 -18.24
C LYS A 180 -20.30 16.86 -17.76
N ASP A 181 -21.44 16.45 -18.32
CA ASP A 181 -21.99 15.13 -18.04
C ASP A 181 -21.24 14.08 -18.86
N LEU A 182 -20.29 13.39 -18.24
CA LEU A 182 -19.53 12.31 -18.86
C LEU A 182 -20.35 11.02 -18.82
N SER A 183 -20.26 10.17 -19.85
CA SER A 183 -20.79 8.80 -19.78
C SER A 183 -19.80 7.84 -19.08
N PRO A 184 -20.23 6.66 -18.62
CA PRO A 184 -19.32 5.65 -18.06
C PRO A 184 -18.18 5.29 -19.03
N GLU A 185 -18.49 5.15 -20.32
CA GLU A 185 -17.51 4.83 -21.36
C GLU A 185 -16.48 5.95 -21.54
N GLN A 186 -16.91 7.21 -21.43
CA GLN A 186 -15.99 8.36 -21.49
C GLN A 186 -15.07 8.37 -20.27
N VAL A 187 -15.57 8.07 -19.07
CA VAL A 187 -14.74 7.95 -17.86
C VAL A 187 -13.67 6.88 -18.05
N VAL A 188 -14.04 5.70 -18.55
CA VAL A 188 -13.08 4.62 -18.85
C VAL A 188 -12.06 5.03 -19.91
N GLN A 189 -12.48 5.70 -20.98
CA GLN A 189 -11.58 6.20 -22.03
C GLN A 189 -10.61 7.26 -21.52
N ILE A 190 -11.06 8.14 -20.63
CA ILE A 190 -10.23 9.13 -19.96
C ILE A 190 -9.14 8.42 -19.14
N HIS A 191 -9.48 7.41 -18.34
CA HIS A 191 -8.50 6.66 -17.53
C HIS A 191 -7.47 5.93 -18.40
N LYS A 192 -7.89 5.30 -19.51
CA LYS A 192 -6.96 4.72 -20.50
C LYS A 192 -5.98 5.77 -21.04
N HIS A 193 -6.49 6.94 -21.39
CA HIS A 193 -5.65 8.04 -21.88
C HIS A 193 -4.71 8.59 -20.80
N MET A 194 -5.17 8.69 -19.54
CA MET A 194 -4.31 9.08 -18.42
C MET A 194 -3.12 8.11 -18.26
N ILE A 195 -3.35 6.80 -18.41
CA ILE A 195 -2.28 5.78 -18.39
C ILE A 195 -1.27 6.03 -19.51
N ASP A 196 -1.73 6.29 -20.74
CA ASP A 196 -0.84 6.55 -21.87
C ASP A 196 0.02 7.82 -21.63
N VAL A 197 -0.57 8.86 -21.06
CA VAL A 197 0.15 10.09 -20.70
C VAL A 197 1.17 9.84 -19.58
N LEU A 198 0.83 9.04 -18.56
CA LEU A 198 1.78 8.68 -17.50
C LEU A 198 2.94 7.83 -18.04
N LYS A 199 2.69 6.90 -18.97
CA LYS A 199 3.76 6.12 -19.63
C LYS A 199 4.73 7.02 -20.39
N ASP A 200 4.21 7.98 -21.16
CA ASP A 200 5.02 9.01 -21.82
C ASP A 200 5.84 9.82 -20.81
N THR A 201 5.19 10.24 -19.71
CA THR A 201 5.80 11.03 -18.65
C THR A 201 6.94 10.27 -17.95
N ILE A 202 6.75 8.99 -17.63
CA ILE A 202 7.77 8.11 -17.06
C ILE A 202 8.93 7.93 -18.02
N THR A 203 8.64 7.71 -19.30
CA THR A 203 9.66 7.57 -20.34
C THR A 203 10.52 8.83 -20.43
N GLU A 204 9.88 10.00 -20.46
CA GLU A 204 10.57 11.28 -20.50
C GLU A 204 11.40 11.54 -19.22
N PHE A 205 10.78 11.35 -18.05
CA PHE A 205 11.41 11.58 -16.76
C PHE A 205 12.61 10.64 -16.55
N SER A 206 12.46 9.35 -16.83
CA SER A 206 13.53 8.35 -16.68
C SER A 206 14.72 8.60 -17.62
N ALA A 207 14.50 9.26 -18.77
CA ALA A 207 15.54 9.68 -19.69
C ALA A 207 16.37 10.87 -19.17
N LEU A 208 15.91 11.59 -18.14
CA LEU A 208 16.69 12.66 -17.51
C LEU A 208 17.92 12.08 -16.78
N PRO A 209 19.04 12.84 -16.73
CA PRO A 209 20.19 12.50 -15.90
C PRO A 209 19.76 12.27 -14.44
N ARG A 210 20.34 11.25 -13.80
CA ARG A 210 19.95 10.84 -12.44
C ARG A 210 20.13 11.97 -11.43
N GLU A 211 21.21 12.72 -11.55
CA GLU A 211 21.53 13.88 -10.70
C GLU A 211 20.46 14.97 -10.79
N ARG A 212 19.74 15.03 -11.92
CA ARG A 212 18.61 15.94 -12.10
C ARG A 212 17.33 15.36 -11.51
N ARG A 213 17.05 14.08 -11.73
CA ARG A 213 15.87 13.40 -11.17
C ARG A 213 15.82 13.44 -9.64
N HIS A 214 16.96 13.26 -8.98
CA HIS A 214 17.01 13.26 -7.51
C HIS A 214 16.81 14.65 -6.87
N LYS A 215 16.69 15.71 -7.68
CA LYS A 215 16.33 17.05 -7.17
C LYS A 215 14.82 17.23 -6.99
N PHE A 216 14.02 16.33 -7.54
CA PHE A 216 12.56 16.40 -7.43
C PHE A 216 12.12 15.61 -6.20
N SER A 217 11.29 16.22 -5.36
CA SER A 217 10.58 15.45 -4.32
C SER A 217 9.51 14.55 -4.95
N ALA A 218 9.02 13.57 -4.17
CA ALA A 218 7.91 12.74 -4.59
C ALA A 218 6.68 13.60 -4.95
N LYS A 219 6.37 14.60 -4.10
CA LYS A 219 5.23 15.47 -4.30
C LYS A 219 5.38 16.38 -5.50
N GLN A 220 6.58 16.91 -5.75
CA GLN A 220 6.86 17.70 -6.95
C GLN A 220 6.66 16.86 -8.21
N THR A 221 7.16 15.62 -8.20
CA THR A 221 7.00 14.68 -9.32
C THR A 221 5.53 14.36 -9.60
N GLU A 222 4.75 14.10 -8.56
CA GLU A 222 3.31 13.87 -8.63
C GLU A 222 2.57 15.09 -9.21
N THR A 223 2.85 16.28 -8.69
CA THR A 223 2.20 17.54 -9.10
C THR A 223 2.47 17.89 -10.57
N VAL A 224 3.70 17.68 -11.04
CA VAL A 224 4.07 17.85 -12.46
C VAL A 224 3.29 16.90 -13.35
N SER A 225 3.16 15.65 -12.91
CA SER A 225 2.46 14.61 -13.67
C SER A 225 0.97 14.87 -13.74
N GLU A 226 0.38 15.31 -12.63
CA GLU A 226 -1.01 15.73 -12.56
C GLU A 226 -1.30 16.87 -13.53
N LEU A 227 -0.43 17.89 -13.60
CA LEU A 227 -0.57 18.98 -14.57
C LEU A 227 -0.54 18.45 -16.01
N LEU A 228 0.44 17.61 -16.35
CA LEU A 228 0.60 17.04 -17.68
C LEU A 228 -0.61 16.19 -18.09
N VAL A 229 -1.09 15.34 -17.17
CA VAL A 229 -2.26 14.48 -17.36
C VAL A 229 -3.51 15.33 -17.53
N SER A 230 -3.75 16.29 -16.63
CA SER A 230 -4.93 17.17 -16.66
C SER A 230 -5.01 17.97 -17.96
N MET A 231 -3.89 18.58 -18.38
CA MET A 231 -3.82 19.31 -19.65
C MET A 231 -4.09 18.39 -20.85
N SER A 232 -3.61 17.15 -20.81
CA SER A 232 -3.80 16.19 -21.91
C SER A 232 -5.26 15.71 -21.99
N VAL A 233 -5.89 15.45 -20.84
CA VAL A 233 -7.30 15.04 -20.74
C VAL A 233 -8.20 16.19 -21.19
N GLU A 234 -7.97 17.41 -20.71
CA GLU A 234 -8.80 18.55 -21.08
C GLU A 234 -8.69 18.88 -22.58
N ARG A 235 -7.50 18.78 -23.18
CA ARG A 235 -7.36 18.95 -24.65
C ARG A 235 -8.08 17.87 -25.45
N LYS A 236 -8.01 16.60 -25.04
CA LYS A 236 -8.55 15.48 -25.82
C LYS A 236 -10.05 15.30 -25.64
N PHE A 237 -10.54 15.44 -24.41
CA PHE A 237 -11.92 15.15 -24.05
C PHE A 237 -12.73 16.41 -23.74
N GLY A 238 -12.10 17.58 -23.61
CA GLY A 238 -12.79 18.80 -23.16
C GLY A 238 -13.42 18.63 -21.78
N ALA A 239 -12.76 17.88 -20.90
CA ALA A 239 -13.18 17.57 -19.53
C ALA A 239 -12.02 17.92 -18.59
N ASN A 240 -12.29 18.61 -17.49
CA ASN A 240 -11.28 18.89 -16.47
C ASN A 240 -11.30 17.81 -15.36
N SER A 241 -10.47 18.00 -14.32
CA SER A 241 -10.45 17.13 -13.14
C SER A 241 -11.83 16.96 -12.50
N ASP A 242 -12.55 18.07 -12.30
CA ASP A 242 -13.82 18.09 -11.57
C ASP A 242 -14.94 17.39 -12.34
N ASP A 243 -14.93 17.50 -13.68
CA ASP A 243 -15.83 16.79 -14.58
C ASP A 243 -15.61 15.26 -14.46
N VAL A 244 -14.35 14.82 -14.40
CA VAL A 244 -13.98 13.41 -14.28
C VAL A 244 -14.36 12.87 -12.90
N GLU A 245 -14.05 13.59 -11.83
CA GLU A 245 -14.41 13.22 -10.46
C GLU A 245 -15.93 13.14 -10.29
N ALA A 246 -16.68 14.11 -10.82
CA ALA A 246 -18.14 14.08 -10.78
C ALA A 246 -18.72 12.89 -11.56
N GLY A 247 -18.13 12.55 -12.71
CA GLY A 247 -18.50 11.35 -13.46
C GLY A 247 -18.25 10.07 -12.67
N LEU A 248 -17.13 9.98 -11.95
CA LEU A 248 -16.81 8.83 -11.11
C LEU A 248 -17.77 8.68 -9.94
N MET A 249 -18.04 9.75 -9.20
CA MET A 249 -19.04 9.74 -8.11
C MET A 249 -20.42 9.32 -8.64
N LYS A 250 -20.82 9.81 -9.82
CA LYS A 250 -22.12 9.48 -10.42
C LYS A 250 -22.24 8.00 -10.78
N TYR A 251 -21.15 7.35 -11.19
CA TYR A 251 -21.15 5.96 -11.65
C TYR A 251 -20.46 4.99 -10.71
N GLU A 252 -20.20 5.38 -9.46
CA GLU A 252 -19.48 4.58 -8.46
C GLU A 252 -20.03 3.15 -8.38
N TYR A 253 -21.35 3.00 -8.23
CA TYR A 253 -22.00 1.68 -8.19
C TYR A 253 -21.74 0.84 -9.46
N LEU A 254 -21.81 1.46 -10.64
CA LEU A 254 -21.59 0.76 -11.91
C LEU A 254 -20.12 0.37 -12.07
N MET A 255 -19.20 1.27 -11.69
CA MET A 255 -17.75 1.06 -11.72
C MET A 255 -17.26 0.10 -10.65
N ASN A 256 -18.07 -0.21 -9.63
CA ASN A 256 -17.79 -1.23 -8.62
C ASN A 256 -18.52 -2.56 -8.88
N SER A 257 -19.42 -2.61 -9.88
CA SER A 257 -20.18 -3.83 -10.23
C SER A 257 -19.33 -4.85 -10.98
N GLU A 258 -19.66 -6.15 -10.90
CA GLU A 258 -18.93 -7.20 -11.64
C GLU A 258 -18.95 -7.03 -13.16
N GLN A 259 -20.00 -6.40 -13.73
CA GLN A 259 -20.19 -6.30 -15.17
C GLN A 259 -19.43 -5.11 -15.81
N GLY A 260 -19.11 -4.07 -15.04
CA GLY A 260 -18.40 -2.88 -15.53
C GLY A 260 -17.12 -2.54 -14.76
N GLY A 261 -17.00 -3.02 -13.52
CA GLY A 261 -15.99 -2.58 -12.58
C GLY A 261 -14.65 -3.26 -12.71
N GLY A 262 -14.58 -4.48 -13.24
CA GLY A 262 -13.31 -5.18 -13.43
C GLY A 262 -12.33 -4.36 -14.28
N GLN A 263 -12.79 -3.78 -15.39
CA GLN A 263 -11.94 -2.95 -16.24
C GLN A 263 -11.56 -1.62 -15.57
N PHE A 264 -12.50 -0.96 -14.89
CA PHE A 264 -12.21 0.32 -14.25
C PHE A 264 -11.23 0.17 -13.07
N ALA A 265 -11.42 -0.87 -12.24
CA ALA A 265 -10.52 -1.21 -11.15
C ALA A 265 -9.10 -1.54 -11.67
N GLU A 266 -9.00 -2.27 -12.77
CA GLU A 266 -7.71 -2.56 -13.41
C GLU A 266 -7.00 -1.28 -13.88
N LEU A 267 -7.71 -0.38 -14.55
CA LEU A 267 -7.15 0.90 -15.01
C LEU A 267 -6.71 1.78 -13.83
N THR A 268 -7.50 1.80 -12.77
CA THR A 268 -7.22 2.50 -11.51
C THR A 268 -5.93 1.98 -10.88
N GLN A 269 -5.80 0.66 -10.77
CA GLN A 269 -4.60 0.01 -10.25
C GLN A 269 -3.38 0.28 -11.15
N GLN A 270 -3.54 0.28 -12.47
CA GLN A 270 -2.47 0.63 -13.40
C GLN A 270 -2.00 2.08 -13.22
N LEU A 271 -2.92 3.04 -13.08
CA LEU A 271 -2.58 4.44 -12.82
C LEU A 271 -1.76 4.60 -11.54
N GLN A 272 -2.20 3.98 -10.44
CA GLN A 272 -1.45 3.97 -9.17
C GLN A 272 -0.07 3.34 -9.33
N GLY A 273 0.02 2.21 -10.05
CA GLY A 273 1.28 1.54 -10.35
C GLY A 273 2.26 2.42 -11.13
N TYR A 274 1.79 3.10 -12.18
CA TYR A 274 2.62 4.02 -12.96
C TYR A 274 3.04 5.25 -12.16
N MET A 275 2.15 5.83 -11.35
CA MET A 275 2.51 6.95 -10.47
C MET A 275 3.59 6.54 -9.46
N SER A 276 3.46 5.35 -8.86
CA SER A 276 4.47 4.79 -7.95
C SER A 276 5.83 4.61 -8.62
N VAL A 277 5.86 4.09 -9.86
CA VAL A 277 7.10 3.98 -10.67
C VAL A 277 7.71 5.35 -10.96
N LEU A 278 6.88 6.36 -11.24
CA LEU A 278 7.38 7.69 -11.51
C LEU A 278 8.02 8.32 -10.27
N ILE A 279 7.33 8.23 -9.12
CA ILE A 279 7.82 8.73 -7.83
C ILE A 279 9.11 8.02 -7.42
N SER A 280 9.21 6.70 -7.62
CA SER A 280 10.43 5.94 -7.30
C SER A 280 11.64 6.40 -8.12
N HIS A 281 11.43 6.82 -9.37
CA HIS A 281 12.50 7.40 -10.19
C HIS A 281 13.04 8.74 -9.68
N ALA A 282 12.29 9.46 -8.84
CA ALA A 282 12.70 10.73 -8.24
C ALA A 282 13.48 10.55 -6.93
N ARG A 283 13.33 9.41 -6.24
CA ARG A 283 13.99 9.18 -4.96
C ARG A 283 15.51 9.07 -5.10
N PRO A 284 16.30 9.66 -4.17
CA PRO A 284 17.72 9.39 -4.09
C PRO A 284 17.96 7.90 -3.91
N ARG A 285 18.91 7.34 -4.67
CA ARG A 285 19.30 5.94 -4.49
C ARG A 285 20.03 5.74 -3.17
N LEU A 286 19.79 4.58 -2.55
CA LEU A 286 20.61 4.11 -1.46
C LEU A 286 22.05 3.99 -1.92
N THR A 287 22.99 4.44 -1.09
CA THR A 287 24.41 4.16 -1.31
C THR A 287 24.63 2.66 -1.34
N ALA A 288 25.71 2.20 -1.99
CA ALA A 288 26.03 0.78 -2.02
C ALA A 288 26.16 0.17 -0.61
N GLU A 289 26.68 0.94 0.35
CA GLU A 289 26.79 0.53 1.76
C GLU A 289 25.43 0.38 2.42
N ASN A 290 24.54 1.37 2.27
CA ASN A 290 23.19 1.31 2.84
C ASN A 290 22.37 0.18 2.22
N PHE A 291 22.45 0.01 0.90
CA PHE A 291 21.76 -1.07 0.19
C PHE A 291 22.29 -2.45 0.61
N ARG A 292 23.61 -2.60 0.75
CA ARG A 292 24.21 -3.85 1.24
C ARG A 292 23.82 -4.14 2.69
N GLY A 293 23.74 -3.11 3.53
CA GLY A 293 23.23 -3.20 4.90
C GLY A 293 21.78 -3.70 4.93
N LEU A 294 20.92 -3.12 4.08
CA LEU A 294 19.53 -3.55 3.92
C LEU A 294 19.45 -5.02 3.48
N LEU A 295 20.19 -5.44 2.45
CA LEU A 295 20.17 -6.85 2.00
C LEU A 295 20.68 -7.81 3.08
N ALA A 296 21.71 -7.43 3.84
CA ALA A 296 22.22 -8.23 4.94
C ALA A 296 21.18 -8.38 6.06
N GLU A 297 20.46 -7.31 6.38
CA GLU A 297 19.39 -7.35 7.35
C GLU A 297 18.22 -8.22 6.87
N LEU A 298 17.75 -8.05 5.63
CA LEU A 298 16.71 -8.90 5.06
C LEU A 298 17.10 -10.39 5.04
N ALA A 299 18.35 -10.69 4.67
CA ALA A 299 18.89 -12.06 4.72
C ALA A 299 18.90 -12.63 6.16
N ARG A 300 19.27 -11.80 7.16
CA ARG A 300 19.23 -12.17 8.58
C ARG A 300 17.80 -12.45 9.04
N GLN A 301 16.86 -11.56 8.70
CA GLN A 301 15.45 -11.67 9.05
C GLN A 301 14.82 -12.94 8.44
N ASN A 302 15.03 -13.20 7.15
CA ASN A 302 14.52 -14.40 6.48
C ASN A 302 15.07 -15.68 7.11
N LYS A 303 16.38 -15.73 7.37
CA LYS A 303 16.99 -16.88 8.05
C LYS A 303 16.39 -17.08 9.44
N LYS A 304 16.22 -16.00 10.20
CA LYS A 304 15.65 -16.04 11.55
C LYS A 304 14.20 -16.52 11.51
N MET A 305 13.38 -15.98 10.61
CA MET A 305 11.99 -16.35 10.42
C MET A 305 11.85 -17.84 10.09
N LYS A 306 12.62 -18.34 9.11
CA LYS A 306 12.59 -19.76 8.72
C LYS A 306 13.01 -20.70 9.85
N SER A 307 14.08 -20.38 10.59
CA SER A 307 14.51 -21.18 11.74
C SER A 307 13.42 -21.23 12.82
N ASN A 308 12.87 -20.09 13.20
CA ASN A 308 11.84 -20.01 14.24
C ASN A 308 10.55 -20.70 13.81
N MET A 309 10.12 -20.55 12.55
CA MET A 309 8.97 -21.28 12.00
C MET A 309 9.17 -22.80 12.05
N SER A 310 10.36 -23.26 11.67
CA SER A 310 10.73 -24.68 11.75
C SER A 310 10.67 -25.21 13.18
N GLU A 311 11.24 -24.47 14.13
CA GLU A 311 11.25 -24.83 15.54
C GLU A 311 9.85 -24.79 16.16
N MET A 312 9.04 -23.78 15.83
CA MET A 312 7.66 -23.67 16.28
C MET A 312 6.80 -24.83 15.77
N TYR A 313 6.89 -25.15 14.48
CA TYR A 313 6.16 -26.27 13.90
C TYR A 313 6.60 -27.61 14.52
N ALA A 314 7.91 -27.84 14.69
CA ALA A 314 8.42 -29.06 15.30
C ALA A 314 8.01 -29.19 16.78
N ALA A 315 8.00 -28.08 17.53
CA ALA A 315 7.57 -28.08 18.92
C ALA A 315 6.06 -28.31 19.07
N TRP A 316 5.24 -27.66 18.25
CA TRP A 316 3.80 -27.83 18.24
C TRP A 316 3.39 -29.24 17.81
N SER A 317 3.88 -29.71 16.66
CA SER A 317 3.56 -31.06 16.16
C SER A 317 4.06 -32.18 17.07
N GLY A 318 5.11 -31.93 17.86
CA GLY A 318 5.61 -32.83 18.89
C GLY A 318 4.92 -32.69 20.26
N GLY A 319 3.91 -31.83 20.41
CA GLY A 319 3.20 -31.59 21.68
C GLY A 319 4.02 -30.90 22.77
N LYS A 320 5.18 -30.30 22.42
CA LYS A 320 6.08 -29.61 23.35
C LYS A 320 5.68 -28.17 23.64
N LYS A 321 4.96 -27.54 22.71
CA LYS A 321 4.43 -26.17 22.83
C LYS A 321 2.98 -26.15 22.41
N SER A 322 2.17 -25.35 23.10
CA SER A 322 0.81 -25.06 22.64
C SER A 322 0.86 -24.12 21.43
N LEU A 323 -0.25 -24.02 20.68
CA LEU A 323 -0.33 -23.06 19.59
C LEU A 323 -0.29 -21.60 20.10
N LEU A 324 -0.78 -21.36 21.32
CA LEU A 324 -0.65 -20.06 21.99
C LEU A 324 0.82 -19.67 22.23
N ASP A 325 1.66 -20.62 22.64
CA ASP A 325 3.10 -20.38 22.85
C ASP A 325 3.79 -20.05 21.52
N CYS A 326 3.40 -20.75 20.45
CA CYS A 326 3.85 -20.45 19.09
C CYS A 326 3.42 -19.04 18.66
N TYR A 327 2.16 -18.64 18.91
CA TYR A 327 1.68 -17.30 18.60
C TYR A 327 2.47 -16.21 19.31
N ARG A 328 2.70 -16.33 20.63
CA ARG A 328 3.50 -15.34 21.38
C ARG A 328 4.94 -15.25 20.88
N THR A 329 5.55 -16.39 20.54
CA THR A 329 6.89 -16.43 19.95
C THR A 329 6.91 -15.71 18.61
N PHE A 330 5.90 -15.94 17.77
CA PHE A 330 5.78 -15.33 16.45
C PHE A 330 5.48 -13.82 16.51
N GLU A 331 4.64 -13.38 17.43
CA GLU A 331 4.36 -11.96 17.66
C GLU A 331 5.64 -11.21 18.04
N GLY A 332 6.40 -11.71 19.02
CA GLY A 332 7.68 -11.09 19.42
C GLY A 332 8.71 -11.08 18.28
N LEU A 333 8.77 -12.14 17.48
CA LEU A 333 9.64 -12.21 16.30
C LEU A 333 9.24 -11.18 15.23
N THR A 334 7.94 -11.01 14.99
CA THR A 334 7.42 -10.08 13.98
C THR A 334 7.67 -8.63 14.41
N GLN A 335 7.51 -8.33 15.69
CA GLN A 335 7.84 -7.03 16.25
C GLN A 335 9.34 -6.72 16.11
N GLU A 336 10.23 -7.65 16.44
CA GLU A 336 11.68 -7.43 16.28
C GLU A 336 12.07 -7.20 14.80
N ILE A 337 11.47 -7.95 13.87
CA ILE A 337 11.71 -7.78 12.44
C ILE A 337 11.23 -6.39 11.98
N HIS A 338 10.07 -5.95 12.44
CA HIS A 338 9.53 -4.64 12.12
C HIS A 338 10.41 -3.50 12.66
N GLU A 339 10.84 -3.59 13.92
CA GLU A 339 11.74 -2.62 14.54
C GLU A 339 13.10 -2.54 13.84
N ALA A 340 13.63 -3.67 13.38
CA ALA A 340 14.87 -3.71 12.62
C ALA A 340 14.70 -3.15 11.19
N ALA A 341 13.58 -3.46 10.53
CA ALA A 341 13.26 -2.93 9.20
C ALA A 341 13.06 -1.41 9.21
N ALA A 342 12.53 -0.84 10.30
CA ALA A 342 12.36 0.60 10.47
C ALA A 342 13.69 1.40 10.48
N GLN A 343 14.84 0.72 10.64
CA GLN A 343 16.16 1.35 10.57
C GLN A 343 16.63 1.61 9.12
N PHE A 344 15.95 1.02 8.14
CA PHE A 344 16.31 1.13 6.73
C PHE A 344 15.22 1.87 5.95
N GLU A 345 15.64 2.57 4.91
CA GLU A 345 14.70 3.19 3.97
C GLU A 345 13.90 2.11 3.24
N GLN A 346 12.58 2.28 3.21
CA GLN A 346 11.70 1.38 2.48
C GLN A 346 11.82 1.64 0.98
N ILE A 347 12.40 0.66 0.28
CA ILE A 347 12.49 0.66 -1.18
C ILE A 347 11.61 -0.45 -1.76
N SER A 348 10.92 -0.13 -2.85
CA SER A 348 10.04 -1.06 -3.56
C SER A 348 10.84 -2.22 -4.18
N PRO A 349 10.21 -3.37 -4.50
CA PRO A 349 10.88 -4.49 -5.17
C PRO A 349 11.54 -4.09 -6.50
N VAL A 350 10.96 -3.15 -7.24
CA VAL A 350 11.54 -2.64 -8.49
C VAL A 350 12.82 -1.85 -8.21
N GLU A 351 12.79 -0.95 -7.23
CA GLU A 351 13.98 -0.21 -6.79
C GLU A 351 15.05 -1.16 -6.26
N MET A 352 14.70 -2.15 -5.44
CA MET A 352 15.60 -3.20 -4.96
C MET A 352 16.37 -3.84 -6.12
N ARG A 353 15.67 -4.20 -7.20
CA ARG A 353 16.31 -4.77 -8.38
C ARG A 353 17.23 -3.81 -9.11
N GLU A 354 16.82 -2.55 -9.25
CA GLU A 354 17.67 -1.53 -9.88
C GLU A 354 18.95 -1.24 -9.08
N HIS A 355 18.89 -1.27 -7.76
CA HIS A 355 20.07 -1.13 -6.89
C HIS A 355 20.97 -2.38 -6.99
N TYR A 356 20.38 -3.57 -7.02
CA TYR A 356 21.12 -4.80 -7.24
C TYR A 356 21.86 -4.81 -8.57
N ASP A 357 21.18 -4.51 -9.67
CA ASP A 357 21.79 -4.47 -11.00
C ASP A 357 22.89 -3.39 -11.11
N LEU A 358 22.77 -2.29 -10.34
CA LEU A 358 23.79 -1.25 -10.27
C LEU A 358 25.04 -1.69 -9.51
N TYR A 359 24.90 -2.44 -8.41
CA TYR A 359 25.99 -2.70 -7.48
C TYR A 359 26.59 -4.11 -7.55
N LYS A 360 25.90 -5.08 -8.17
CA LYS A 360 26.32 -6.50 -8.17
C LYS A 360 27.72 -6.75 -8.73
N ASP A 361 28.15 -5.98 -9.73
CA ASP A 361 29.47 -6.15 -10.36
C ASP A 361 30.59 -5.48 -9.55
N ALA A 362 30.26 -4.45 -8.76
CA ALA A 362 31.21 -3.71 -7.94
C ALA A 362 31.46 -4.36 -6.57
N TYR A 363 30.52 -5.16 -6.06
CA TYR A 363 30.56 -5.75 -4.73
C TYR A 363 30.34 -7.27 -4.81
N PRO A 364 31.41 -8.09 -4.66
CA PRO A 364 31.31 -9.54 -4.84
C PRO A 364 30.32 -10.26 -3.91
N ASP A 365 30.03 -9.69 -2.73
CA ASP A 365 29.09 -10.25 -1.76
C ASP A 365 27.63 -9.86 -2.04
N MET A 366 27.38 -8.91 -2.94
CA MET A 366 26.04 -8.42 -3.27
C MET A 366 25.14 -9.54 -3.82
N SER A 367 25.64 -10.36 -4.75
CA SER A 367 24.89 -11.51 -5.30
C SER A 367 24.52 -12.52 -4.23
N LYS A 368 25.44 -12.78 -3.30
CA LYS A 368 25.19 -13.68 -2.17
C LYS A 368 24.13 -13.12 -1.23
N LEU A 369 24.22 -11.83 -0.88
CA LEU A 369 23.24 -11.17 -0.02
C LEU A 369 21.86 -11.10 -0.68
N TRP A 370 21.81 -10.78 -1.97
CA TRP A 370 20.59 -10.78 -2.77
C TRP A 370 19.91 -12.16 -2.77
N GLU A 371 20.66 -13.24 -3.03
CA GLU A 371 20.15 -14.61 -2.94
C GLU A 371 19.65 -14.98 -1.54
N GLN A 372 20.38 -14.59 -0.50
CA GLN A 372 20.02 -14.89 0.89
C GLN A 372 18.82 -14.09 1.40
N SER A 373 18.63 -12.88 0.88
CA SER A 373 17.48 -12.02 1.14
C SER A 373 16.22 -12.44 0.36
N GLU A 374 16.35 -13.41 -0.54
CA GLU A 374 15.26 -14.00 -1.34
C GLU A 374 14.49 -12.98 -2.20
N GLN A 375 15.09 -11.82 -2.43
CA GLN A 375 14.49 -10.71 -3.17
C GLN A 375 14.33 -10.98 -4.66
N GLU A 376 15.16 -11.87 -5.24
CA GLU A 376 15.01 -12.29 -6.63
C GLU A 376 13.60 -12.84 -6.89
N LEU A 377 13.15 -13.71 -6.00
CA LEU A 377 11.86 -14.35 -6.14
C LEU A 377 10.72 -13.35 -5.91
N GLN A 378 10.81 -12.56 -4.83
CA GLN A 378 9.79 -11.55 -4.52
C GLN A 378 9.63 -10.57 -5.70
N THR A 379 10.75 -10.09 -6.24
CA THR A 379 10.77 -9.23 -7.44
C THR A 379 10.12 -9.93 -8.63
N MET A 380 10.45 -11.20 -8.87
CA MET A 380 9.90 -11.97 -9.98
C MET A 380 8.39 -12.19 -9.83
N MET A 381 7.89 -12.48 -8.62
CA MET A 381 6.46 -12.60 -8.36
C MET A 381 5.73 -11.27 -8.56
N THR A 382 6.30 -10.15 -8.08
CA THR A 382 5.73 -8.82 -8.31
C THR A 382 5.67 -8.49 -9.81
N MET A 383 6.73 -8.76 -10.55
CA MET A 383 6.75 -8.56 -12.01
C MET A 383 5.74 -9.45 -12.73
N ALA A 384 5.62 -10.73 -12.32
CA ALA A 384 4.66 -11.65 -12.87
C ALA A 384 3.21 -11.23 -12.59
N ALA A 385 2.91 -10.69 -11.39
CA ALA A 385 1.60 -10.17 -11.06
C ALA A 385 1.23 -8.94 -11.91
N VAL A 386 2.16 -8.02 -12.09
CA VAL A 386 1.96 -6.82 -12.93
C VAL A 386 1.78 -7.18 -14.41
N GLN A 387 2.49 -8.22 -14.89
CA GLN A 387 2.37 -8.69 -16.27
C GLN A 387 1.21 -9.68 -16.50
N GLY A 388 0.73 -10.35 -15.47
CA GLY A 388 -0.39 -11.28 -15.54
C GLY A 388 -1.76 -10.60 -15.71
N SER A 389 -1.85 -9.29 -15.44
CA SER A 389 -3.05 -8.48 -15.70
C SER A 389 -3.33 -8.26 -17.19
N TRP A 390 -2.40 -8.62 -18.09
CA TRP A 390 -2.60 -8.44 -19.52
C TRP A 390 -3.54 -9.55 -20.01
N GLY A 391 -4.80 -9.18 -20.26
CA GLY A 391 -5.96 -10.07 -20.41
C GLY A 391 -5.85 -11.25 -21.40
N PRO A 392 -6.93 -12.06 -21.49
CA PRO A 392 -6.95 -13.33 -22.21
C PRO A 392 -6.74 -13.11 -23.71
N GLY A 393 -5.50 -13.22 -24.15
CA GLY A 393 -5.09 -13.01 -25.55
C GLY A 393 -3.76 -12.26 -25.73
N GLY A 394 -3.24 -11.61 -24.69
CA GLY A 394 -2.00 -10.85 -24.72
C GLY A 394 -0.94 -11.41 -23.78
N MET A 395 -0.58 -12.69 -23.89
CA MET A 395 0.61 -13.21 -23.23
C MET A 395 1.84 -12.78 -24.03
N PRO A 396 2.66 -11.79 -23.60
CA PRO A 396 4.07 -11.94 -23.87
C PRO A 396 4.46 -13.22 -23.15
N GLN A 397 4.78 -14.29 -23.90
CA GLN A 397 5.62 -15.33 -23.34
C GLN A 397 6.85 -14.60 -22.81
N MET A 398 6.93 -14.38 -21.50
CA MET A 398 8.19 -14.09 -20.85
C MET A 398 9.10 -15.22 -21.30
N PRO A 399 10.08 -14.97 -22.19
CA PRO A 399 10.84 -16.07 -22.74
C PRO A 399 11.51 -16.76 -21.56
N PRO A 400 11.40 -18.08 -21.41
CA PRO A 400 12.06 -18.82 -20.32
C PRO A 400 13.55 -18.44 -20.19
N ALA A 401 14.17 -18.03 -21.30
CA ALA A 401 15.54 -17.52 -21.38
C ALA A 401 15.80 -16.18 -20.66
N ALA A 402 14.81 -15.32 -20.44
CA ALA A 402 14.97 -14.07 -19.70
C ALA A 402 14.96 -14.28 -18.18
N MET A 403 14.21 -15.28 -17.69
CA MET A 403 14.28 -15.70 -16.28
C MET A 403 15.54 -16.53 -15.97
N ALA A 404 16.10 -17.20 -16.98
CA ALA A 404 17.24 -18.11 -16.85
C ALA A 404 18.53 -17.55 -17.45
N LYS A 405 18.85 -16.27 -17.26
CA LYS A 405 20.19 -15.79 -17.66
C LYS A 405 21.29 -16.57 -16.90
N PRO A 406 22.43 -16.87 -17.56
CA PRO A 406 23.50 -17.67 -16.97
C PRO A 406 24.12 -16.90 -15.80
N GLY A 407 23.93 -17.44 -14.60
CA GLY A 407 24.21 -16.77 -13.31
C GLY A 407 23.13 -17.05 -12.27
N SER A 408 21.97 -17.58 -12.68
CA SER A 408 20.90 -17.96 -11.76
C SER A 408 21.34 -19.06 -10.79
N SER A 409 21.11 -18.82 -9.50
CA SER A 409 21.49 -19.70 -8.39
C SER A 409 20.95 -21.13 -8.60
N GLN A 410 21.60 -22.16 -8.04
CA GLN A 410 21.14 -23.55 -8.17
C GLN A 410 19.66 -23.76 -7.78
N ARG A 411 19.08 -22.86 -6.98
CA ARG A 411 17.66 -22.85 -6.63
C ARG A 411 16.73 -22.60 -7.82
N SER A 412 17.04 -21.64 -8.71
CA SER A 412 16.19 -21.36 -9.89
C SER A 412 16.08 -22.60 -10.80
N LEU A 413 17.19 -23.30 -10.99
CA LEU A 413 17.25 -24.52 -11.80
C LEU A 413 16.43 -25.66 -11.20
N LYS A 414 16.33 -25.72 -9.85
CA LYS A 414 15.49 -26.70 -9.17
C LYS A 414 14.02 -26.42 -9.47
N VAL A 415 13.59 -25.16 -9.33
CA VAL A 415 12.21 -24.75 -9.57
C VAL A 415 11.79 -25.01 -11.02
N CYS A 416 12.63 -24.66 -12.00
CA CYS A 416 12.34 -24.91 -13.42
C CYS A 416 12.24 -26.40 -13.79
N LYS A 417 12.72 -27.31 -12.94
CA LYS A 417 12.66 -28.77 -13.16
C LYS A 417 11.48 -29.43 -12.43
N MET A 418 10.78 -28.70 -11.57
CA MET A 418 9.59 -29.21 -10.89
C MET A 418 8.50 -29.52 -11.92
N LYS A 419 7.68 -30.53 -11.66
CA LYS A 419 6.52 -30.83 -12.52
C LYS A 419 5.28 -30.21 -11.92
N ALA A 420 4.30 -29.88 -12.76
CA ALA A 420 2.97 -29.45 -12.30
C ALA A 420 2.34 -30.45 -11.31
N ALA A 421 2.56 -31.76 -11.51
CA ALA A 421 2.10 -32.79 -10.57
C ALA A 421 2.71 -32.67 -9.17
N ASP A 422 3.98 -32.24 -9.06
CA ASP A 422 4.61 -32.01 -7.76
C ASP A 422 3.98 -30.80 -7.06
N VAL A 423 3.73 -29.72 -7.80
CA VAL A 423 3.02 -28.52 -7.32
C VAL A 423 1.63 -28.85 -6.79
N ILE A 424 0.88 -29.69 -7.50
CA ILE A 424 -0.43 -30.18 -7.06
C ILE A 424 -0.32 -30.92 -5.72
N ASN A 425 0.63 -31.86 -5.60
CA ASN A 425 0.80 -32.64 -4.38
C ASN A 425 1.24 -31.77 -3.18
N MET A 426 2.07 -30.75 -3.42
CA MET A 426 2.44 -29.78 -2.37
C MET A 426 1.24 -28.92 -1.96
N GLN A 427 0.39 -28.52 -2.91
CA GLN A 427 -0.81 -27.73 -2.66
C GLN A 427 -1.83 -28.51 -1.82
N GLU A 428 -2.08 -29.77 -2.14
CA GLU A 428 -2.96 -30.64 -1.34
C GLU A 428 -2.41 -30.88 0.07
N MET A 429 -1.09 -31.02 0.20
CA MET A 429 -0.45 -31.10 1.52
C MET A 429 -0.63 -29.81 2.32
N MET A 430 -0.43 -28.65 1.69
CA MET A 430 -0.63 -27.34 2.33
C MET A 430 -2.02 -27.26 2.94
N VAL A 431 -3.05 -27.62 2.16
CA VAL A 431 -4.44 -27.65 2.63
C VAL A 431 -4.62 -28.58 3.82
N SER A 432 -4.10 -29.81 3.75
CA SER A 432 -4.22 -30.78 4.84
C SER A 432 -3.57 -30.28 6.14
N GLU A 433 -2.42 -29.62 6.05
CA GLU A 433 -1.74 -29.06 7.22
C GLU A 433 -2.44 -27.80 7.76
N LEU A 434 -2.97 -26.94 6.88
CA LEU A 434 -3.80 -25.80 7.28
C LEU A 434 -5.03 -26.24 8.06
N GLN A 435 -5.74 -27.29 7.63
CA GLN A 435 -6.90 -27.83 8.35
C GLN A 435 -6.54 -28.23 9.79
N LYS A 436 -5.42 -28.95 9.98
CA LYS A 436 -4.95 -29.37 11.31
C LYS A 436 -4.62 -28.16 12.20
N LEU A 437 -3.91 -27.18 11.65
CA LEU A 437 -3.54 -25.96 12.38
C LEU A 437 -4.76 -25.12 12.75
N ILE A 438 -5.73 -24.97 11.84
CA ILE A 438 -6.98 -24.23 12.08
C ILE A 438 -7.85 -24.94 13.12
N GLN A 439 -7.90 -26.28 13.11
CA GLN A 439 -8.58 -27.03 14.16
C GLN A 439 -7.95 -26.77 15.54
N ALA A 440 -6.62 -26.82 15.62
CA ALA A 440 -5.88 -26.51 16.85
C ALA A 440 -6.05 -25.04 17.27
N LEU A 441 -6.15 -24.12 16.31
CA LEU A 441 -6.43 -22.71 16.56
C LEU A 441 -7.82 -22.51 17.14
N SER A 442 -8.85 -23.11 16.56
CA SER A 442 -10.22 -23.04 17.09
C SER A 442 -10.27 -23.53 18.54
N GLN A 443 -9.58 -24.62 18.87
CA GLN A 443 -9.47 -25.09 20.25
C GLN A 443 -8.76 -24.08 21.15
N THR A 444 -7.63 -23.54 20.70
CA THR A 444 -6.84 -22.55 21.45
C THR A 444 -7.63 -21.26 21.73
N LEU A 445 -8.41 -20.78 20.74
CA LEU A 445 -9.25 -19.60 20.87
C LEU A 445 -10.37 -19.81 21.90
N ARG A 446 -10.97 -21.00 21.95
CA ARG A 446 -11.95 -21.37 22.99
C ARG A 446 -11.31 -21.41 24.38
N ASP A 447 -10.14 -22.03 24.50
CA ASP A 447 -9.44 -22.18 25.79
C ASP A 447 -8.94 -20.84 26.34
N CYS A 448 -8.72 -19.84 25.48
CA CYS A 448 -8.18 -18.53 25.83
C CYS A 448 -9.18 -17.37 25.69
N ALA A 449 -10.47 -17.67 25.52
CA ALA A 449 -11.50 -16.67 25.30
C ALA A 449 -11.49 -15.60 26.41
N GLY A 450 -11.28 -14.34 26.04
CA GLY A 450 -11.21 -13.20 26.97
C GLY A 450 -9.89 -13.03 27.73
N VAL A 451 -8.89 -13.90 27.52
CA VAL A 451 -7.58 -13.82 28.21
C VAL A 451 -6.50 -13.20 27.32
N VAL A 452 -6.52 -13.51 26.02
CA VAL A 452 -5.49 -13.06 25.07
C VAL A 452 -6.17 -12.38 23.89
N GLN A 453 -5.72 -11.18 23.54
CA GLN A 453 -6.11 -10.51 22.32
C GLN A 453 -5.18 -10.95 21.19
N PHE A 454 -5.73 -11.66 20.22
CA PHE A 454 -4.99 -12.06 19.04
C PHE A 454 -5.09 -10.97 17.97
N LYS A 455 -4.08 -10.88 17.09
CA LYS A 455 -4.07 -10.04 15.90
C LYS A 455 -4.26 -10.92 14.68
N ASP A 456 -5.32 -10.69 13.91
CA ASP A 456 -5.75 -11.50 12.76
C ASP A 456 -4.60 -11.75 11.77
N GLN A 457 -3.90 -10.68 11.39
CA GLN A 457 -2.79 -10.73 10.44
C GLN A 457 -1.64 -11.63 10.93
N LEU A 458 -1.36 -11.61 12.24
CA LEU A 458 -0.32 -12.47 12.82
C LEU A 458 -0.77 -13.93 12.91
N LEU A 459 -2.05 -14.19 13.19
CA LEU A 459 -2.56 -15.57 13.20
C LEU A 459 -2.54 -16.21 11.82
N VAL A 460 -2.99 -15.48 10.80
CA VAL A 460 -2.92 -15.94 9.40
C VAL A 460 -1.46 -16.23 9.02
N GLY A 461 -0.54 -15.30 9.32
CA GLY A 461 0.89 -15.47 9.05
C GLY A 461 1.52 -16.68 9.77
N LEU A 462 1.17 -16.88 11.04
CA LEU A 462 1.64 -18.03 11.84
C LEU A 462 1.16 -19.35 11.23
N VAL A 463 -0.14 -19.49 11.01
CA VAL A 463 -0.76 -20.72 10.51
C VAL A 463 -0.22 -21.06 9.12
N GLN A 464 -0.14 -20.08 8.21
CA GLN A 464 0.39 -20.26 6.87
C GLN A 464 1.89 -20.61 6.90
N GLY A 465 2.69 -19.95 7.73
CA GLY A 465 4.12 -20.22 7.88
C GLY A 465 4.42 -21.61 8.46
N MET A 466 3.64 -22.05 9.44
CA MET A 466 3.74 -23.40 10.01
C MET A 466 3.34 -24.48 9.00
N ALA A 467 2.24 -24.30 8.26
CA ALA A 467 1.83 -25.24 7.21
C ALA A 467 2.90 -25.35 6.11
N SER A 468 3.44 -24.21 5.69
CA SER A 468 4.51 -24.11 4.69
C SER A 468 5.80 -24.81 5.13
N THR A 469 6.14 -24.73 6.41
CA THR A 469 7.27 -25.47 7.00
C THR A 469 7.10 -26.99 6.87
N SER A 470 5.87 -27.50 7.00
CA SER A 470 5.57 -28.92 6.83
C SER A 470 5.80 -29.38 5.38
N VAL A 471 5.34 -28.58 4.41
CA VAL A 471 5.56 -28.82 2.98
C VAL A 471 7.06 -28.79 2.66
N ASP A 472 7.79 -27.77 3.13
CA ASP A 472 9.23 -27.65 2.94
C ASP A 472 9.97 -28.86 3.50
N LYS A 473 9.65 -29.30 4.72
CA LYS A 473 10.29 -30.49 5.32
C LYS A 473 10.09 -31.76 4.48
N LYS A 474 8.94 -31.93 3.82
CA LYS A 474 8.64 -33.12 3.03
C LYS A 474 9.19 -33.06 1.61
N PHE A 475 9.08 -31.92 0.94
CA PHE A 475 9.47 -31.77 -0.47
C PHE A 475 10.85 -31.12 -0.67
N GLN A 476 11.44 -30.59 0.40
CA GLN A 476 12.63 -29.74 0.39
C GLN A 476 12.46 -28.52 -0.54
N VAL A 477 11.22 -28.03 -0.65
CA VAL A 477 10.83 -26.91 -1.51
C VAL A 477 10.19 -25.88 -0.61
N SER A 478 10.81 -24.70 -0.55
CA SER A 478 10.24 -23.57 0.18
C SER A 478 8.91 -23.11 -0.43
N ALA A 479 8.03 -22.48 0.37
CA ALA A 479 6.75 -21.95 -0.12
C ALA A 479 6.92 -20.99 -1.31
N ASP A 480 7.99 -20.22 -1.24
CA ASP A 480 8.52 -19.33 -2.25
C ASP A 480 8.84 -20.03 -3.59
N GLU A 481 9.64 -21.09 -3.54
CA GLU A 481 9.94 -21.93 -4.71
C GLU A 481 8.68 -22.60 -5.28
N MET A 482 7.76 -23.02 -4.40
CA MET A 482 6.47 -23.58 -4.80
C MET A 482 5.59 -22.55 -5.52
N ALA A 483 5.53 -21.31 -5.02
CA ALA A 483 4.78 -20.22 -5.66
C ALA A 483 5.33 -19.92 -7.05
N LEU A 484 6.66 -19.86 -7.20
CA LEU A 484 7.30 -19.69 -8.50
C LEU A 484 6.99 -20.84 -9.47
N ALA A 485 7.07 -22.08 -9.00
CA ALA A 485 6.68 -23.24 -9.79
C ALA A 485 5.20 -23.13 -10.23
N GLY A 486 4.33 -22.62 -9.35
CA GLY A 486 2.95 -22.29 -9.64
C GLY A 486 2.80 -21.36 -10.85
N PHE A 487 3.56 -20.26 -10.87
CA PHE A 487 3.57 -19.32 -12.00
C PHE A 487 4.11 -19.96 -13.29
N ILE A 488 5.21 -20.70 -13.22
CA ILE A 488 5.81 -21.37 -14.38
C ILE A 488 4.83 -22.37 -15.00
N HIS A 489 4.06 -23.08 -14.17
CA HIS A 489 3.10 -24.09 -14.61
C HIS A 489 1.64 -23.59 -14.66
N ALA A 490 1.39 -22.27 -14.58
CA ALA A 490 0.04 -21.72 -14.43
C ALA A 490 -0.96 -22.24 -15.48
N ALA A 491 -0.56 -22.34 -16.75
CA ALA A 491 -1.41 -22.85 -17.82
C ALA A 491 -1.82 -24.32 -17.64
N GLN A 492 -0.92 -25.15 -17.10
CA GLN A 492 -1.20 -26.57 -16.81
C GLN A 492 -2.00 -26.72 -15.51
N LEU A 493 -1.65 -25.95 -14.49
CA LEU A 493 -2.30 -25.97 -13.18
C LEU A 493 -3.75 -25.48 -13.25
N GLY A 494 -4.03 -24.45 -14.07
CA GLY A 494 -5.39 -23.95 -14.30
C GLY A 494 -6.32 -24.96 -14.99
N GLN A 495 -5.78 -26.01 -15.62
CA GLN A 495 -6.56 -27.13 -16.18
C GLN A 495 -6.75 -28.27 -15.18
N SER A 496 -6.08 -28.23 -14.02
CA SER A 496 -6.17 -29.27 -13.00
C SER A 496 -7.27 -28.94 -11.99
N GLU A 497 -8.38 -29.69 -12.03
CA GLU A 497 -9.47 -29.58 -11.05
C GLU A 497 -8.97 -29.73 -9.61
N ARG A 498 -8.07 -30.69 -9.36
CA ARG A 498 -7.44 -30.92 -8.05
C ARG A 498 -6.69 -29.70 -7.53
N PHE A 499 -5.91 -29.06 -8.41
CA PHE A 499 -5.18 -27.84 -8.04
C PHE A 499 -6.14 -26.69 -7.71
N MET A 500 -7.15 -26.48 -8.56
CA MET A 500 -8.13 -25.41 -8.40
C MET A 500 -8.95 -25.59 -7.12
N GLN A 501 -9.41 -26.82 -6.85
CA GLN A 501 -10.12 -27.16 -5.62
C GLN A 501 -9.24 -26.93 -4.38
N SER A 502 -8.00 -27.40 -4.41
CA SER A 502 -7.06 -27.22 -3.29
C SER A 502 -6.70 -25.75 -3.06
N THR A 503 -6.56 -24.96 -4.13
CA THR A 503 -6.31 -23.51 -4.04
C THR A 503 -7.51 -22.78 -3.44
N MET A 504 -8.72 -23.10 -3.90
CA MET A 504 -9.96 -22.54 -3.36
C MET A 504 -10.13 -22.91 -1.88
N GLN A 505 -9.85 -24.16 -1.53
CA GLN A 505 -9.93 -24.63 -0.14
C GLN A 505 -8.90 -23.95 0.75
N GLN A 506 -7.66 -23.76 0.28
CA GLN A 506 -6.66 -22.96 1.00
C GLN A 506 -7.19 -21.55 1.29
N GLN A 507 -7.75 -20.86 0.28
CA GLN A 507 -8.30 -19.51 0.47
C GLN A 507 -9.45 -19.50 1.47
N GLN A 508 -10.40 -20.45 1.38
CA GLN A 508 -11.51 -20.56 2.33
C GLN A 508 -11.03 -20.79 3.77
N LEU A 509 -10.00 -21.64 3.95
CA LEU A 509 -9.40 -21.91 5.25
C LEU A 509 -8.73 -20.67 5.84
N LEU A 510 -7.99 -19.90 5.04
CA LEU A 510 -7.35 -18.68 5.53
C LEU A 510 -8.39 -17.59 5.87
N MET A 511 -9.45 -17.48 5.06
CA MET A 511 -10.56 -16.54 5.29
C MET A 511 -11.43 -16.89 6.50
N SER A 512 -11.40 -18.14 6.98
CA SER A 512 -12.14 -18.53 8.18
C SER A 512 -11.46 -18.11 9.48
N ILE A 513 -10.17 -17.75 9.45
CA ILE A 513 -9.40 -17.39 10.67
C ILE A 513 -10.00 -16.15 11.37
N PRO A 514 -10.28 -15.01 10.69
CA PRO A 514 -10.95 -13.88 11.32
C PRO A 514 -12.33 -14.24 11.90
N VAL A 515 -13.12 -15.04 11.15
CA VAL A 515 -14.45 -15.48 11.61
C VAL A 515 -14.37 -16.33 12.88
N LEU A 516 -13.36 -17.20 12.99
CA LEU A 516 -13.11 -18.00 14.19
C LEU A 516 -12.71 -17.14 15.40
N MET A 517 -12.07 -16.00 15.18
CA MET A 517 -11.72 -15.07 16.25
C MET A 517 -12.94 -14.33 16.80
N GLU A 518 -13.87 -13.95 15.92
CA GLU A 518 -15.14 -13.34 16.32
C GLU A 518 -16.06 -14.34 17.02
N ASN A 519 -16.09 -15.60 16.56
CA ASN A 519 -16.98 -16.63 17.07
C ASN A 519 -16.25 -17.96 17.36
N PRO A 520 -15.47 -18.06 18.45
CA PRO A 520 -14.70 -19.27 18.78
C PRO A 520 -15.57 -20.52 18.97
N GLU A 521 -16.84 -20.35 19.36
CA GLU A 521 -17.78 -21.45 19.61
C GLU A 521 -18.32 -22.11 18.33
N GLN A 522 -18.41 -21.38 17.21
CA GLN A 522 -19.03 -21.91 16.00
C GLN A 522 -18.25 -23.08 15.37
N GLY A 523 -16.98 -23.27 15.75
CA GLY A 523 -16.11 -24.25 15.12
C GLY A 523 -15.91 -23.96 13.63
N CYS A 524 -14.97 -24.64 13.00
CA CYS A 524 -14.80 -24.51 11.55
C CYS A 524 -15.83 -25.41 10.86
N SER A 525 -17.04 -24.88 10.58
CA SER A 525 -18.11 -25.61 9.88
C SER A 525 -17.78 -25.98 8.42
N LEU A 526 -16.61 -25.53 7.93
CA LEU A 526 -16.02 -25.82 6.62
C LEU A 526 -15.22 -27.12 6.55
N MET A 527 -15.07 -27.85 7.67
CA MET A 527 -14.50 -29.21 7.71
C MET A 527 -15.60 -30.26 7.77
#